data_AF-A0A7C5EH00-F1
#
_entry.id   AF-A0A7C5EH00-F1
#
_cell.length_a   1.000
_cell.length_b   1.000
_cell.length_c   1.000
_cell.angle_alpha   90.00
_cell.angle_beta   90.00
_cell.angle_gamma   90.00
#
_symmetry.space_group_name_H-M   'P 1'
#
loop_
_entity.id
_entity.type
_entity.pdbx_description
1 polymer ?
#
loop_
_entity_poly.entity_id
_entity_poly.type
_entity_poly.pdbx_seq_one_letter_code
_entity_poly.pdbx_strand_id
1 'polypeptide(L)'
;MPMDPVGRRVSSWDLGPIFITRVTPRRSAPPKAAPACRRRGMYRNPKRRGARPERASMRSSLEYYMARLDDWPFEVGVDMDWIDKAPVPGLTERWHVRLELNHPTENGLCTAEEQALLLVIQEELLSAMTEGECAFVAAVTHRKARTLVFYAASEPTEGHPVIQALGGVKTHLSTVRHAHDPEWLEYKDALYPNESFIHQIKDRRLLREFEAQGDDCSEVHSIEPRFVGLSEDGAKLLSKSLESAGFSVKAVDEVGQNGQREWQVTGVAASPLALSILDDFRRLWLNMAAEAGGRYDGWSAEVVPVTGRNNNTGCDGHLSGVAEDYEPAQEPPQKS
;
A
#
# COMPACT_ATOMS: atom_id res chain seq x y z
N MET A 1 -8.11 -17.40 -10.16
CA MET A 1 -6.65 -17.17 -10.15
C MET A 1 -6.39 -15.85 -10.82
N PRO A 2 -5.64 -14.92 -10.21
CA PRO A 2 -5.54 -13.59 -10.75
C PRO A 2 -4.70 -13.68 -12.01
N MET A 3 -5.20 -13.08 -13.07
CA MET A 3 -4.46 -12.85 -14.28
C MET A 3 -4.10 -11.37 -14.24
N ASP A 4 -2.83 -11.05 -14.45
CA ASP A 4 -2.48 -9.70 -14.89
C ASP A 4 -3.22 -9.43 -16.23
N PRO A 5 -3.63 -8.19 -16.55
CA PRO A 5 -4.19 -7.83 -17.86
C PRO A 5 -3.39 -8.33 -19.09
N VAL A 6 -2.12 -8.75 -18.94
CA VAL A 6 -1.29 -9.34 -20.01
C VAL A 6 -1.25 -10.88 -19.97
N GLY A 7 -2.08 -11.54 -19.16
CA GLY A 7 -2.22 -13.01 -19.15
C GLY A 7 -1.01 -13.78 -18.64
N ARG A 8 -0.09 -13.12 -17.91
CA ARG A 8 1.02 -13.81 -17.24
C ARG A 8 0.55 -14.41 -15.91
N ARG A 9 0.92 -15.66 -15.68
CA ARG A 9 0.66 -16.39 -14.44
C ARG A 9 1.54 -15.83 -13.33
N VAL A 10 0.94 -15.27 -12.28
CA VAL A 10 1.63 -15.00 -11.01
C VAL A 10 1.65 -16.30 -10.21
N SER A 11 2.84 -16.74 -9.81
CA SER A 11 3.09 -18.04 -9.19
C SER A 11 2.40 -18.21 -7.84
N SER A 12 2.02 -19.46 -7.56
CA SER A 12 1.27 -19.97 -6.42
C SER A 12 1.72 -19.43 -5.05
N TRP A 13 0.80 -18.81 -4.31
CA TRP A 13 0.86 -18.65 -2.86
C TRP A 13 0.62 -19.97 -2.08
N ASP A 14 0.79 -21.11 -2.74
CA ASP A 14 0.97 -22.43 -2.12
C ASP A 14 2.41 -22.86 -2.34
N LEU A 15 3.15 -22.83 -1.23
CA LEU A 15 4.59 -23.00 -1.14
C LEU A 15 5.03 -24.42 -1.48
N GLY A 16 6.10 -24.54 -2.28
CA GLY A 16 7.03 -25.67 -2.23
C GLY A 16 7.67 -25.81 -0.84
N PRO A 17 8.57 -26.80 -0.62
CA PRO A 17 8.85 -27.38 0.70
C PRO A 17 9.10 -26.32 1.78
N ILE A 18 8.21 -26.34 2.77
CA ILE A 18 8.06 -25.34 3.83
C ILE A 18 8.94 -25.77 5.00
N PHE A 19 9.93 -24.95 5.36
CA PHE A 19 10.56 -25.05 6.69
C PHE A 19 9.79 -24.15 7.65
N ILE A 20 9.05 -24.77 8.57
CA ILE A 20 8.24 -24.08 9.58
C ILE A 20 9.02 -24.06 10.88
N THR A 21 9.52 -22.91 11.29
CA THR A 21 9.96 -22.71 12.67
C THR A 21 8.76 -22.21 13.47
N ARG A 22 8.07 -23.11 14.20
CA ARG A 22 7.05 -22.69 15.17
C ARG A 22 7.76 -22.05 16.36
N VAL A 23 7.66 -20.74 16.50
CA VAL A 23 8.08 -20.04 17.72
C VAL A 23 6.94 -20.18 18.73
N THR A 24 7.01 -21.17 19.62
CA THR A 24 6.03 -21.30 20.72
C THR A 24 6.42 -20.41 21.90
N PRO A 25 5.49 -19.65 22.50
CA PRO A 25 5.78 -18.90 23.72
C PRO A 25 6.12 -19.86 24.86
N ARG A 26 7.33 -19.73 25.42
CA ARG A 26 7.73 -20.46 26.63
C ARG A 26 6.85 -20.00 27.80
N ARG A 27 6.08 -20.91 28.40
CA ARG A 27 5.56 -20.74 29.76
C ARG A 27 6.73 -20.79 30.74
N SER A 28 7.28 -19.64 31.09
CA SER A 28 8.21 -19.54 32.23
C SER A 28 7.41 -19.59 33.53
N ALA A 29 7.64 -20.64 34.32
CA ALA A 29 7.18 -20.73 35.71
C ALA A 29 7.76 -19.56 36.55
N PRO A 30 7.03 -19.04 37.54
CA PRO A 30 7.48 -17.89 38.33
C PRO A 30 8.67 -18.29 39.24
N PRO A 31 9.72 -17.47 39.33
CA PRO A 31 10.79 -17.71 40.28
C PRO A 31 10.32 -17.43 41.72
N LYS A 32 10.72 -18.33 42.63
CA LYS A 32 10.47 -18.24 44.08
C LYS A 32 11.15 -17.00 44.67
N ALA A 33 10.42 -16.30 45.54
CA ALA A 33 10.88 -15.14 46.29
C ALA A 33 11.94 -15.51 47.34
N ALA A 34 12.92 -14.61 47.54
CA ALA A 34 13.82 -14.55 48.68
C ALA A 34 14.22 -13.06 48.96
N PRO A 35 14.65 -12.71 50.19
CA PRO A 35 14.06 -11.60 50.93
C PRO A 35 14.80 -10.25 50.88
N ALA A 36 14.09 -9.24 51.36
CA ALA A 36 14.43 -7.82 51.41
C ALA A 36 15.70 -7.50 52.24
N CYS A 37 16.50 -6.55 51.72
CA CYS A 37 17.47 -5.80 52.52
C CYS A 37 17.21 -4.29 52.37
N ARG A 38 16.94 -3.61 53.48
CA ARG A 38 16.84 -2.16 53.60
C ARG A 38 18.22 -1.58 53.90
N ARG A 39 18.61 -0.46 53.27
CA ARG A 39 19.14 0.75 53.94
C ARG A 39 19.31 1.93 52.96
N ARG A 40 19.33 3.12 53.56
CA ARG A 40 19.00 4.47 53.05
C ARG A 40 20.23 5.28 52.60
N GLY A 41 19.95 6.33 51.83
CA GLY A 41 20.73 7.58 51.69
C GLY A 41 21.52 7.63 50.38
N MET A 42 21.58 8.70 49.58
CA MET A 42 21.33 10.12 49.82
C MET A 42 21.23 10.85 48.45
N TYR A 43 20.78 12.10 48.47
CA TYR A 43 20.27 12.94 47.36
C TYR A 43 21.32 13.62 46.42
N ARG A 44 20.79 14.06 45.25
CA ARG A 44 21.26 15.06 44.23
C ARG A 44 22.05 14.47 43.03
N ASN A 45 21.79 14.84 41.77
CA ASN A 45 21.25 16.07 41.18
C ASN A 45 20.56 15.78 39.82
N PRO A 46 19.49 16.49 39.41
CA PRO A 46 18.78 16.27 38.15
C PRO A 46 19.30 17.21 37.06
N LYS A 47 19.69 16.65 35.90
CA LYS A 47 19.69 17.30 34.56
C LYS A 47 20.55 16.45 33.61
N ARG A 48 19.87 15.61 32.84
CA ARG A 48 20.23 15.11 31.49
C ARG A 48 19.15 14.10 31.10
N ARG A 49 17.92 14.59 30.93
CA ARG A 49 16.98 13.91 30.02
C ARG A 49 17.48 14.29 28.63
N GLY A 50 18.44 13.51 28.14
CA GLY A 50 18.74 13.47 26.71
C GLY A 50 17.44 13.23 25.97
N ALA A 51 17.30 13.93 24.85
CA ALA A 51 16.13 13.89 23.99
C ALA A 51 15.61 12.45 23.86
N ARG A 52 14.30 12.30 24.06
CA ARG A 52 13.55 11.13 23.60
C ARG A 52 13.97 10.92 22.14
N PRO A 53 14.46 9.73 21.74
CA PRO A 53 14.76 9.51 20.33
C PRO A 53 13.48 9.84 19.56
N GLU A 54 13.64 10.73 18.59
CA GLU A 54 12.63 11.08 17.61
C GLU A 54 12.07 9.75 17.10
N ARG A 55 10.78 9.52 17.37
CA ARG A 55 10.10 8.29 16.95
C ARG A 55 10.41 8.11 15.48
N ALA A 56 11.01 6.96 15.13
CA ALA A 56 11.39 6.64 13.77
C ALA A 56 10.26 7.06 12.83
N SER A 57 10.52 8.12 12.08
CA SER A 57 9.64 8.59 11.02
C SER A 57 9.24 7.38 10.22
N MET A 58 7.93 7.15 10.02
CA MET A 58 7.48 6.24 8.95
C MET A 58 8.35 6.52 7.74
N ARG A 59 8.99 5.47 7.21
CA ARG A 59 9.86 5.59 6.05
C ARG A 59 9.07 6.33 4.97
N SER A 60 9.58 7.49 4.56
CA SER A 60 8.84 8.45 3.73
C SER A 60 8.44 7.93 2.36
N SER A 61 8.91 6.73 2.00
CA SER A 61 8.73 6.04 0.74
C SER A 61 7.79 4.83 0.81
N LEU A 62 7.20 4.54 1.98
CA LEU A 62 6.20 3.47 2.11
C LEU A 62 4.88 3.91 1.46
N GLU A 63 4.56 3.31 0.32
CA GLU A 63 3.33 3.56 -0.42
C GLU A 63 2.38 2.37 -0.33
N TYR A 64 1.09 2.65 -0.38
CA TYR A 64 0.06 1.62 -0.24
C TYR A 64 -0.69 1.46 -1.55
N TYR A 65 -1.04 0.24 -1.90
CA TYR A 65 -2.00 -0.07 -2.97
C TYR A 65 -2.92 -1.24 -2.62
N MET A 66 -4.10 -1.21 -3.23
CA MET A 66 -5.13 -2.22 -3.06
C MET A 66 -5.21 -3.06 -4.33
N ALA A 67 -5.06 -4.37 -4.17
CA ALA A 67 -5.25 -5.36 -5.22
C ALA A 67 -6.44 -6.27 -4.88
N ARG A 68 -6.90 -7.03 -5.87
CA ARG A 68 -7.88 -8.10 -5.67
C ARG A 68 -7.31 -9.41 -6.21
N LEU A 69 -7.41 -10.45 -5.39
CA LEU A 69 -7.08 -11.82 -5.73
C LEU A 69 -8.36 -12.64 -5.63
N ASP A 70 -8.93 -13.01 -6.77
CA ASP A 70 -10.31 -13.52 -6.86
C ASP A 70 -11.26 -12.50 -6.20
N ASP A 71 -12.05 -12.91 -5.20
CA ASP A 71 -12.98 -12.04 -4.47
C ASP A 71 -12.38 -11.39 -3.20
N TRP A 72 -11.12 -11.69 -2.88
CA TRP A 72 -10.50 -11.23 -1.63
C TRP A 72 -9.61 -10.01 -1.87
N PRO A 73 -9.78 -8.92 -1.11
CA PRO A 73 -8.87 -7.79 -1.20
C PRO A 73 -7.47 -8.15 -0.66
N PHE A 74 -6.51 -7.43 -1.19
CA PHE A 74 -5.11 -7.40 -0.78
C PHE A 74 -4.75 -5.94 -0.52
N GLU A 75 -4.28 -5.63 0.69
CA GLU A 75 -3.60 -4.36 0.95
C GLU A 75 -2.10 -4.62 0.95
N VAL A 76 -1.36 -3.86 0.15
CA VAL A 76 0.11 -3.92 0.11
C VAL A 76 0.65 -2.54 0.46
N GLY A 77 1.40 -2.44 1.54
CA GLY A 77 2.31 -1.32 1.81
C GLY A 77 3.70 -1.73 1.36
N VAL A 78 4.31 -1.03 0.41
CA VAL A 78 5.60 -1.36 -0.19
C VAL A 78 6.57 -0.19 -0.07
N ASP A 79 7.80 -0.48 0.35
CA ASP A 79 8.88 0.49 0.41
C ASP A 79 9.42 0.70 -1.02
N MET A 80 9.14 1.87 -1.59
CA MET A 80 9.45 2.19 -2.99
C MET A 80 10.94 2.46 -3.22
N ASP A 81 11.74 2.69 -2.17
CA ASP A 81 13.15 3.10 -2.29
C ASP A 81 14.10 1.96 -2.65
N TRP A 82 13.63 0.72 -2.66
CA TRP A 82 14.45 -0.44 -2.98
C TRP A 82 14.54 -0.73 -4.47
N ILE A 83 13.64 -0.21 -5.32
CA ILE A 83 13.57 -0.62 -6.73
C ILE A 83 14.89 -0.40 -7.50
N ASP A 84 15.58 0.71 -7.24
CA ASP A 84 16.85 1.03 -7.89
C ASP A 84 18.07 0.37 -7.21
N LYS A 85 17.87 -0.23 -6.04
CA LYS A 85 18.92 -0.84 -5.21
C LYS A 85 18.84 -2.37 -5.19
N ALA A 86 17.69 -2.93 -5.56
CA ALA A 86 17.42 -4.35 -5.52
C ALA A 86 17.97 -5.05 -6.79
N PRO A 87 18.57 -6.25 -6.66
CA PRO A 87 18.87 -6.94 -5.41
C PRO A 87 20.08 -6.32 -4.68
N VAL A 88 20.03 -6.30 -3.35
CA VAL A 88 21.17 -5.85 -2.52
C VAL A 88 22.13 -7.02 -2.29
N PRO A 89 23.43 -6.89 -2.67
CA PRO A 89 24.40 -7.95 -2.45
C PRO A 89 24.47 -8.39 -0.99
N GLY A 90 24.36 -9.70 -0.76
CA GLY A 90 24.41 -10.31 0.56
C GLY A 90 23.06 -10.45 1.26
N LEU A 91 21.98 -9.79 0.81
CA LEU A 91 20.63 -9.97 1.35
C LEU A 91 19.84 -10.97 0.49
N THR A 92 20.14 -12.26 0.63
CA THR A 92 19.60 -13.30 -0.26
C THR A 92 18.45 -14.11 0.35
N GLU A 93 18.19 -13.97 1.64
CA GLU A 93 17.14 -14.72 2.32
C GLU A 93 15.89 -13.86 2.48
N ARG A 94 14.81 -14.23 1.81
CA ARG A 94 13.51 -13.57 1.96
C ARG A 94 12.78 -14.16 3.15
N TRP A 95 12.33 -13.31 4.07
CA TRP A 95 11.56 -13.69 5.24
C TRP A 95 10.14 -13.19 5.15
N HIS A 96 9.20 -14.03 5.57
CA HIS A 96 7.80 -13.70 5.80
C HIS A 96 7.50 -13.84 7.28
N VAL A 97 7.31 -12.72 7.97
CA VAL A 97 6.79 -12.69 9.33
C VAL A 97 5.29 -12.47 9.26
N ARG A 98 4.53 -13.54 9.44
CA ARG A 98 3.06 -13.53 9.37
C ARG A 98 2.47 -13.38 10.76
N LEU A 99 1.58 -12.41 10.92
CA LEU A 99 0.79 -12.11 12.09
C LEU A 99 -0.68 -12.38 11.76
N GLU A 100 -1.33 -13.28 12.48
CA GLU A 100 -2.79 -13.49 12.36
C GLU A 100 -3.55 -12.33 12.99
N LEU A 101 -4.57 -11.82 12.31
CA LEU A 101 -5.46 -10.79 12.81
C LEU A 101 -6.41 -11.37 13.86
N ASN A 102 -6.57 -10.67 14.97
CA ASN A 102 -7.50 -10.98 16.04
C ASN A 102 -8.93 -10.55 15.69
N HIS A 103 -9.07 -9.39 15.03
CA HIS A 103 -10.38 -8.78 14.73
C HIS A 103 -10.47 -8.35 13.26
N PRO A 104 -10.29 -9.27 12.29
CA PRO A 104 -10.38 -8.92 10.88
C PRO A 104 -11.80 -8.47 10.52
N THR A 105 -11.90 -7.55 9.56
CA THR A 105 -13.17 -7.19 8.92
C THR A 105 -13.75 -8.37 8.13
N GLU A 106 -15.00 -8.26 7.68
CA GLU A 106 -15.65 -9.30 6.86
C GLU A 106 -14.83 -9.65 5.62
N ASN A 107 -14.21 -8.64 5.02
CA ASN A 107 -13.34 -8.76 3.85
C ASN A 107 -11.90 -9.22 4.19
N GLY A 108 -11.62 -9.54 5.46
CA GLY A 108 -10.36 -10.13 5.89
C GLY A 108 -9.18 -9.16 6.01
N LEU A 109 -9.47 -7.85 6.08
CA LEU A 109 -8.50 -6.78 6.32
C LEU A 109 -8.52 -6.35 7.79
N CYS A 110 -7.62 -5.44 8.17
CA CYS A 110 -7.53 -4.90 9.54
C CYS A 110 -8.67 -3.91 9.82
N THR A 111 -9.12 -3.83 11.07
CA THR A 111 -9.85 -2.65 11.56
C THR A 111 -8.88 -1.50 11.85
N ALA A 112 -9.41 -0.30 12.03
CA ALA A 112 -8.68 0.88 12.48
C ALA A 112 -7.84 0.62 13.74
N GLU A 113 -8.45 0.03 14.77
CA GLU A 113 -7.82 -0.24 16.05
C GLU A 113 -6.71 -1.29 15.92
N GLU A 114 -6.97 -2.35 15.15
CA GLU A 114 -6.00 -3.41 14.91
C GLU A 114 -4.82 -2.92 14.07
N GLN A 115 -5.08 -2.07 13.07
CA GLN A 115 -4.04 -1.44 12.27
C GLN A 115 -3.08 -0.61 13.14
N ALA A 116 -3.58 0.16 14.11
CA ALA A 116 -2.74 0.91 15.04
C ALA A 116 -1.82 -0.01 15.86
N LEU A 117 -2.33 -1.16 16.31
CA LEU A 117 -1.53 -2.15 17.04
C LEU A 117 -0.46 -2.81 16.15
N LEU A 118 -0.83 -3.18 14.92
CA LEU A 118 0.10 -3.77 13.96
C LEU A 118 1.21 -2.82 13.56
N LEU A 119 0.93 -1.52 13.45
CA LEU A 119 1.96 -0.51 13.18
C LEU A 119 2.98 -0.44 14.33
N VAL A 120 2.52 -0.51 15.59
CA VAL A 120 3.43 -0.57 16.76
C VAL A 120 4.30 -1.83 16.72
N ILE A 121 3.71 -2.99 16.41
CA ILE A 121 4.46 -4.25 16.26
C ILE A 121 5.47 -4.14 15.12
N GLN A 122 5.07 -3.61 13.98
CA GLN A 122 5.95 -3.39 12.84
C GLN A 122 7.12 -2.48 13.24
N GLU A 123 6.87 -1.34 13.88
CA GLU A 123 7.93 -0.44 14.37
C GLU A 123 8.89 -1.13 15.35
N GLU A 124 8.39 -1.98 16.25
CA GLU A 124 9.23 -2.75 17.18
C GLU A 124 10.14 -3.74 16.43
N LEU A 125 9.59 -4.46 15.45
CA LEU A 125 10.36 -5.40 14.62
C LEU A 125 11.39 -4.67 13.76
N LEU A 126 11.01 -3.54 13.15
CA LEU A 126 11.91 -2.70 12.36
C LEU A 126 13.05 -2.13 13.21
N SER A 127 12.76 -1.71 14.44
CA SER A 127 13.76 -1.17 15.36
C SER A 127 14.76 -2.23 15.85
N ALA A 128 14.38 -3.51 15.78
CA ALA A 128 15.27 -4.63 16.10
C ALA A 128 16.17 -5.01 14.93
N MET A 129 15.92 -4.54 13.71
CA MET A 129 16.76 -4.87 12.55
C MET A 129 18.14 -4.25 12.66
N THR A 130 19.18 -5.04 12.37
CA THR A 130 20.53 -4.52 12.16
C THR A 130 20.65 -3.95 10.74
N GLU A 131 21.12 -2.71 10.63
CA GLU A 131 21.40 -2.08 9.33
C GLU A 131 22.42 -2.92 8.54
N GLY A 132 22.13 -3.17 7.26
CA GLY A 132 22.98 -3.98 6.39
C GLY A 132 22.80 -5.50 6.51
N GLU A 133 22.11 -6.00 7.55
CA GLU A 133 21.81 -7.44 7.69
C GLU A 133 20.36 -7.78 7.33
N CYS A 134 19.47 -6.77 7.34
CA CYS A 134 18.06 -6.91 7.04
C CYS A 134 17.50 -5.66 6.36
N ALA A 135 16.59 -5.86 5.41
CA ALA A 135 15.85 -4.83 4.69
C ALA A 135 14.36 -5.17 4.73
N PHE A 136 13.54 -4.28 5.28
CA PHE A 136 12.09 -4.38 5.18
C PHE A 136 11.66 -3.80 3.84
N VAL A 137 10.80 -4.54 3.12
CA VAL A 137 10.38 -4.16 1.78
C VAL A 137 8.87 -4.02 1.63
N ALA A 138 8.06 -4.75 2.42
CA ALA A 138 6.62 -4.66 2.31
C ALA A 138 5.87 -5.17 3.55
N ALA A 139 4.65 -4.68 3.74
CA ALA A 139 3.63 -5.17 4.66
C ALA A 139 2.38 -5.52 3.87
N VAL A 140 1.96 -6.77 3.92
CA VAL A 140 0.89 -7.32 3.08
C VAL A 140 -0.25 -7.83 3.95
N THR A 141 -1.45 -7.27 3.82
CA THR A 141 -2.64 -7.76 4.51
C THR A 141 -3.51 -8.55 3.54
N HIS A 142 -3.72 -9.82 3.86
CA HIS A 142 -4.63 -10.68 3.09
C HIS A 142 -5.13 -11.85 3.92
N ARG A 143 -6.42 -12.19 3.76
CA ARG A 143 -7.09 -13.33 4.41
C ARG A 143 -6.78 -13.40 5.90
N LYS A 144 -7.14 -12.32 6.63
CA LYS A 144 -7.08 -12.27 8.09
C LYS A 144 -5.66 -12.36 8.67
N ALA A 145 -4.65 -11.95 7.90
CA ALA A 145 -3.28 -11.87 8.39
C ALA A 145 -2.51 -10.72 7.73
N ARG A 146 -1.58 -10.14 8.50
CA ARG A 146 -0.55 -9.22 8.00
C ARG A 146 0.77 -9.99 7.88
N THR A 147 1.40 -9.95 6.72
CA THR A 147 2.72 -10.52 6.46
C THR A 147 3.71 -9.40 6.22
N LEU A 148 4.71 -9.30 7.08
CA LEU A 148 5.84 -8.40 6.88
C LEU A 148 6.91 -9.15 6.08
N VAL A 149 7.39 -8.53 5.01
CA VAL A 149 8.37 -9.10 4.08
C VAL A 149 9.70 -8.40 4.27
N PHE A 150 10.74 -9.19 4.53
CA PHE A 150 12.12 -8.74 4.69
C PHE A 150 13.05 -9.50 3.76
N TYR A 151 14.18 -8.89 3.40
CA TYR A 151 15.35 -9.58 2.87
C TYR A 151 16.48 -9.50 3.89
N ALA A 152 17.12 -10.62 4.17
CA ALA A 152 18.11 -10.79 5.22
C ALA A 152 19.38 -11.45 4.69
N ALA A 153 20.48 -11.26 5.41
CA ALA A 153 21.76 -11.88 5.08
C ALA A 153 21.84 -13.38 5.42
N SER A 154 20.89 -13.88 6.21
CA SER A 154 20.88 -15.27 6.68
C SER A 154 19.46 -15.74 6.96
N GLU A 155 19.30 -17.05 7.16
CA GLU A 155 18.04 -17.67 7.56
C GLU A 155 17.63 -17.23 8.98
N PRO A 156 16.33 -17.24 9.31
CA PRO A 156 15.85 -16.87 10.64
C PRO A 156 16.30 -17.88 11.69
N THR A 157 17.17 -17.42 12.59
CA THR A 157 17.65 -18.19 13.74
C THR A 157 17.04 -17.64 15.03
N GLU A 158 16.94 -18.47 16.08
CA GLU A 158 16.44 -18.02 17.38
C GLU A 158 17.23 -16.83 17.93
N GLY A 159 18.53 -16.73 17.64
CA GLY A 159 19.38 -15.62 18.09
C GLY A 159 19.18 -14.30 17.34
N HIS A 160 18.44 -14.29 16.22
CA HIS A 160 18.30 -13.09 15.41
C HIS A 160 17.43 -12.03 16.14
N PRO A 161 17.84 -10.75 16.17
CA PRO A 161 17.11 -9.70 16.89
C PRO A 161 15.64 -9.56 16.54
N VAL A 162 15.29 -9.64 15.25
CA VAL A 162 13.88 -9.61 14.78
C VAL A 162 13.08 -10.80 15.31
N ILE A 163 13.68 -11.99 15.41
CA ILE A 163 13.01 -13.18 15.93
C ILE A 163 12.81 -13.06 17.45
N GLN A 164 13.79 -12.50 18.17
CA GLN A 164 13.66 -12.20 19.60
C GLN A 164 12.57 -11.16 19.87
N ALA A 165 12.53 -10.08 19.08
CA ALA A 165 11.48 -9.07 19.17
C ALA A 165 10.10 -9.67 18.87
N LEU A 166 9.99 -10.53 17.86
CA LEU A 166 8.76 -11.25 17.54
C LEU A 166 8.30 -12.16 18.68
N GLY A 167 9.22 -12.80 19.41
CA GLY A 167 8.92 -13.57 20.62
C GLY A 167 8.32 -12.74 21.76
N GLY A 168 8.52 -11.42 21.74
CA GLY A 168 7.88 -10.45 22.64
C GLY A 168 6.43 -10.13 22.27
N VAL A 169 6.03 -10.34 21.02
CA VAL A 169 4.68 -10.11 20.51
C VAL A 169 3.75 -11.21 21.03
N LYS A 170 2.99 -10.90 22.09
CA LYS A 170 2.04 -11.84 22.72
C LYS A 170 0.60 -11.64 22.27
N THR A 171 0.32 -10.53 21.60
CA THR A 171 -1.03 -10.13 21.20
C THR A 171 -1.50 -10.81 19.93
N HIS A 172 -0.60 -11.37 19.11
CA HIS A 172 -0.94 -11.99 17.83
C HIS A 172 -0.23 -13.34 17.71
N LEU A 173 -0.87 -14.31 17.07
CA LEU A 173 -0.18 -15.53 16.66
C LEU A 173 0.77 -15.17 15.52
N SER A 174 2.05 -15.52 15.69
CA SER A 174 3.09 -15.23 14.71
C SER A 174 3.74 -16.49 14.16
N THR A 175 4.07 -16.47 12.88
CA THR A 175 4.88 -17.50 12.22
C THR A 175 5.92 -16.85 11.33
N VAL A 176 7.08 -17.49 11.19
CA VAL A 176 8.14 -17.04 10.28
C VAL A 176 8.37 -18.12 9.24
N ARG A 177 8.40 -17.71 7.97
CA ARG A 177 8.84 -18.53 6.85
C ARG A 177 10.00 -17.82 6.17
N HIS A 178 10.89 -18.58 5.55
CA HIS A 178 11.94 -18.01 4.71
C HIS A 178 12.10 -18.80 3.42
N ALA A 179 12.72 -18.17 2.44
CA ALA A 179 13.16 -18.80 1.20
C ALA A 179 14.38 -18.06 0.64
N HIS A 180 15.26 -18.79 -0.02
CA HIS A 180 16.36 -18.21 -0.78
C HIS A 180 15.82 -17.48 -2.02
N ASP A 181 16.03 -16.17 -2.11
CA ASP A 181 15.61 -15.28 -3.20
C ASP A 181 16.68 -14.19 -3.45
N PRO A 182 17.85 -14.55 -4.00
CA PRO A 182 18.98 -13.63 -4.18
C PRO A 182 18.69 -12.53 -5.20
N GLU A 183 17.73 -12.76 -6.11
CA GLU A 183 17.35 -11.82 -7.16
C GLU A 183 16.22 -10.89 -6.73
N TRP A 184 15.69 -11.04 -5.51
CA TRP A 184 14.58 -10.23 -4.99
C TRP A 184 13.33 -10.31 -5.88
N LEU A 185 13.04 -11.49 -6.43
CA LEU A 185 11.94 -11.67 -7.39
C LEU A 185 10.59 -11.38 -6.74
N GLU A 186 10.38 -11.77 -5.48
CA GLU A 186 9.10 -11.44 -4.83
C GLU A 186 8.92 -9.93 -4.68
N TYR A 187 10.00 -9.19 -4.38
CA TYR A 187 9.90 -7.73 -4.29
C TYR A 187 9.62 -7.13 -5.67
N LYS A 188 10.45 -7.40 -6.67
CA LYS A 188 10.38 -6.75 -7.98
C LYS A 188 9.15 -7.15 -8.80
N ASP A 189 8.78 -8.42 -8.75
CA ASP A 189 7.79 -8.98 -9.69
C ASP A 189 6.41 -9.17 -9.05
N ALA A 190 6.32 -9.27 -7.72
CA ALA A 190 5.05 -9.53 -7.03
C ALA A 190 4.58 -8.40 -6.10
N LEU A 191 5.49 -7.67 -5.44
CA LEU A 191 5.16 -6.63 -4.46
C LEU A 191 5.34 -5.20 -4.98
N TYR A 192 6.27 -4.98 -5.91
CA TYR A 192 6.44 -3.67 -6.51
C TYR A 192 5.24 -3.38 -7.44
N PRO A 193 4.63 -2.20 -7.34
CA PRO A 193 3.40 -1.91 -8.06
C PRO A 193 3.66 -1.85 -9.56
N ASN A 194 2.81 -2.52 -10.33
CA ASN A 194 2.73 -2.32 -11.78
C ASN A 194 2.14 -0.93 -12.10
N GLU A 195 2.09 -0.58 -13.39
CA GLU A 195 1.61 0.74 -13.85
C GLU A 195 0.23 1.12 -13.30
N SER A 196 -0.72 0.18 -13.30
CA SER A 196 -2.06 0.42 -12.75
C SER A 196 -2.02 0.77 -11.25
N PHE A 197 -1.22 0.05 -10.46
CA PHE A 197 -1.08 0.34 -9.03
C PHE A 197 -0.27 1.62 -8.77
N ILE A 198 0.70 1.97 -9.62
CA ILE A 198 1.39 3.26 -9.58
C ILE A 198 0.39 4.40 -9.75
N HIS A 199 -0.53 4.31 -10.70
CA HIS A 199 -1.58 5.32 -10.85
C HIS A 199 -2.52 5.36 -9.63
N GLN A 200 -2.87 4.21 -9.03
CA GLN A 200 -3.63 4.21 -7.77
C GLN A 200 -2.90 4.91 -6.60
N ILE A 201 -1.58 4.76 -6.53
CA ILE A 201 -0.74 5.49 -5.56
C ILE A 201 -0.80 6.99 -5.86
N LYS A 202 -0.66 7.40 -7.14
CA LYS A 202 -0.75 8.80 -7.57
C LYS A 202 -2.11 9.42 -7.25
N ASP A 203 -3.20 8.70 -7.50
CA ASP A 203 -4.56 9.18 -7.21
C ASP A 203 -4.73 9.51 -5.73
N ARG A 204 -4.31 8.60 -4.84
CA ARG A 204 -4.35 8.86 -3.38
C ARG A 204 -3.47 10.02 -2.95
N ARG A 205 -2.28 10.18 -3.54
CA ARG A 205 -1.41 11.33 -3.24
C ARG A 205 -2.08 12.64 -3.65
N LEU A 206 -2.65 12.69 -4.85
CA LEU A 206 -3.34 13.88 -5.37
C LEU A 206 -4.56 14.25 -4.52
N LEU A 207 -5.37 13.26 -4.10
CA LEU A 207 -6.49 13.53 -3.20
C LEU A 207 -6.04 14.09 -1.84
N ARG A 208 -4.96 13.56 -1.24
CA ARG A 208 -4.40 14.13 -0.01
C ARG A 208 -3.90 15.56 -0.21
N GLU A 209 -3.34 15.87 -1.37
CA GLU A 209 -2.92 17.23 -1.72
C GLU A 209 -4.12 18.17 -1.87
N PHE A 210 -5.24 17.70 -2.42
CA PHE A 210 -6.49 18.46 -2.51
C PHE A 210 -7.11 18.69 -1.13
N GLU A 211 -7.22 17.65 -0.31
CA GLU A 211 -7.70 17.76 1.08
C GLU A 211 -6.85 18.76 1.89
N ALA A 212 -5.52 18.71 1.75
CA ALA A 212 -4.61 19.65 2.42
C ALA A 212 -4.78 21.10 1.95
N GLN A 213 -5.30 21.31 0.73
CA GLN A 213 -5.67 22.62 0.18
C GLN A 213 -7.10 23.05 0.55
N GLY A 214 -7.84 22.22 1.28
CA GLY A 214 -9.21 22.49 1.71
C GLY A 214 -10.28 22.18 0.67
N ASP A 215 -9.99 21.29 -0.27
CA ASP A 215 -10.94 20.78 -1.26
C ASP A 215 -12.07 19.96 -0.62
N ASP A 216 -13.30 20.09 -1.14
CA ASP A 216 -14.39 19.15 -0.87
C ASP A 216 -14.45 18.12 -2.01
N CYS A 217 -13.72 17.01 -1.88
CA CYS A 217 -13.68 15.94 -2.87
C CYS A 217 -15.06 15.27 -3.15
N SER A 218 -16.09 15.57 -2.35
CA SER A 218 -17.46 15.10 -2.59
C SER A 218 -18.25 15.97 -3.57
N GLU A 219 -17.81 17.20 -3.81
CA GLU A 219 -18.38 18.08 -4.82
C GLU A 219 -17.95 17.68 -6.23
N VAL A 220 -18.57 18.26 -7.25
CA VAL A 220 -18.27 17.95 -8.65
C VAL A 220 -17.05 18.75 -9.14
N HIS A 221 -16.07 18.05 -9.69
CA HIS A 221 -14.86 18.62 -10.27
C HIS A 221 -14.82 18.46 -11.79
N SER A 222 -14.12 19.37 -12.45
CA SER A 222 -13.72 19.20 -13.86
C SER A 222 -12.46 18.34 -13.91
N ILE A 223 -12.65 17.03 -14.12
CA ILE A 223 -11.57 16.05 -14.20
C ILE A 223 -11.02 16.01 -15.63
N GLU A 224 -9.72 16.18 -15.77
CA GLU A 224 -9.02 16.27 -17.05
C GLU A 224 -8.00 15.15 -17.20
N PRO A 225 -8.38 13.97 -17.75
CA PRO A 225 -7.43 12.91 -18.07
C PRO A 225 -6.54 13.29 -19.25
N ARG A 226 -5.24 12.99 -19.14
CA ARG A 226 -4.22 13.26 -20.16
C ARG A 226 -3.66 11.96 -20.72
N PHE A 227 -3.49 11.94 -22.03
CA PHE A 227 -2.96 10.81 -22.79
C PHE A 227 -1.85 11.30 -23.73
N VAL A 228 -0.76 10.56 -23.81
CA VAL A 228 0.49 10.97 -24.50
C VAL A 228 1.05 9.85 -25.35
N GLY A 229 2.02 10.17 -26.22
CA GLY A 229 2.73 9.19 -27.04
C GLY A 229 1.87 8.60 -28.16
N LEU A 230 0.81 9.30 -28.58
CA LEU A 230 -0.12 8.81 -29.59
C LEU A 230 0.39 9.08 -30.99
N SER A 231 0.03 8.22 -31.93
CA SER A 231 0.03 8.59 -33.35
C SER A 231 -1.16 9.51 -33.66
N GLU A 232 -1.18 10.14 -34.83
CA GLU A 232 -2.32 10.96 -35.26
C GLU A 232 -3.63 10.14 -35.30
N ASP A 233 -3.58 8.91 -35.83
CA ASP A 233 -4.73 8.02 -35.87
C ASP A 233 -5.11 7.50 -34.48
N GLY A 234 -4.12 7.28 -33.61
CA GLY A 234 -4.35 6.97 -32.19
C GLY A 234 -5.09 8.09 -31.47
N ALA A 235 -4.70 9.35 -31.70
CA ALA A 235 -5.36 10.53 -31.13
C ALA A 235 -6.82 10.66 -31.62
N LYS A 236 -7.09 10.35 -32.89
CA LYS A 236 -8.46 10.31 -33.45
C LYS A 236 -9.30 9.20 -32.83
N LEU A 237 -8.72 8.00 -32.67
CA LEU A 237 -9.40 6.87 -32.03
C LEU A 237 -9.74 7.19 -30.57
N LEU A 238 -8.75 7.67 -29.82
CA LEU A 238 -8.90 8.01 -28.41
C LEU A 238 -9.95 9.11 -28.19
N SER A 239 -9.94 10.15 -29.02
CA SER A 239 -10.93 11.23 -28.98
C SER A 239 -12.36 10.69 -29.10
N LYS A 240 -12.59 9.77 -30.06
CA LYS A 240 -13.91 9.13 -30.23
C LYS A 240 -14.29 8.22 -29.06
N SER A 241 -13.32 7.49 -28.49
CA SER A 241 -13.55 6.64 -27.32
C SER A 241 -13.95 7.46 -26.11
N LEU A 242 -13.29 8.61 -25.87
CA LEU A 242 -13.65 9.56 -24.83
C LEU A 242 -15.09 10.08 -25.00
N GLU A 243 -15.43 10.56 -26.20
CA GLU A 243 -16.79 11.03 -26.50
C GLU A 243 -17.86 9.95 -26.29
N SER A 244 -17.58 8.72 -26.72
CA SER A 244 -18.49 7.58 -26.56
C SER A 244 -18.69 7.19 -25.09
N ALA A 245 -17.71 7.46 -24.24
CA ALA A 245 -17.78 7.22 -22.80
C ALA A 245 -18.33 8.42 -22.00
N GLY A 246 -18.78 9.49 -22.67
CA GLY A 246 -19.39 10.66 -22.02
C GLY A 246 -18.39 11.76 -21.61
N PHE A 247 -17.14 11.68 -22.04
CA PHE A 247 -16.15 12.75 -21.88
C PHE A 247 -16.20 13.72 -23.06
N SER A 248 -15.86 14.98 -22.85
CA SER A 248 -15.57 15.91 -23.95
C SER A 248 -14.07 15.94 -24.23
N VAL A 249 -13.67 16.21 -25.47
CA VAL A 249 -12.26 16.42 -25.82
C VAL A 249 -11.92 17.90 -25.62
N LYS A 250 -11.05 18.19 -24.65
CA LYS A 250 -10.60 19.56 -24.33
C LYS A 250 -9.50 20.03 -25.28
N ALA A 251 -8.54 19.17 -25.57
CA ALA A 251 -7.39 19.50 -26.42
C ALA A 251 -6.84 18.27 -27.14
N VAL A 252 -6.31 18.50 -28.36
CA VAL A 252 -5.54 17.52 -29.16
C VAL A 252 -4.34 18.25 -29.73
N ASP A 253 -3.16 17.98 -29.18
CA ASP A 253 -1.93 18.71 -29.47
C ASP A 253 -0.90 17.81 -30.14
N GLU A 254 -0.23 18.30 -31.19
CA GLU A 254 0.98 17.65 -31.72
C GLU A 254 2.16 18.02 -30.82
N VAL A 255 2.70 17.03 -30.11
CA VAL A 255 3.82 17.15 -29.17
C VAL A 255 4.98 16.33 -29.69
N GLY A 256 6.01 16.98 -30.21
CA GLY A 256 7.10 16.29 -30.89
C GLY A 256 8.38 17.12 -30.91
N GLN A 257 9.52 16.48 -30.69
CA GLN A 257 10.84 17.09 -30.84
C GLN A 257 11.66 16.30 -31.88
N ASN A 258 12.57 16.99 -32.57
CA ASN A 258 13.51 16.38 -33.53
C ASN A 258 12.87 15.52 -34.64
N GLY A 259 11.67 15.91 -35.10
CA GLY A 259 10.99 15.26 -36.24
C GLY A 259 10.17 14.02 -35.89
N GLN A 260 10.13 13.60 -34.62
CA GLN A 260 9.11 12.65 -34.14
C GLN A 260 7.82 13.41 -33.89
N ARG A 261 6.73 12.98 -34.55
CA ARG A 261 5.38 13.53 -34.34
C ARG A 261 4.60 12.61 -33.42
N GLU A 262 4.48 13.00 -32.16
CA GLU A 262 3.54 12.37 -31.23
C GLU A 262 2.38 13.31 -30.97
N TRP A 263 1.29 12.76 -30.47
CA TRP A 263 0.08 13.48 -30.16
C TRP A 263 -0.27 13.29 -28.70
N GLN A 264 -0.83 14.35 -28.12
CA GLN A 264 -1.41 14.37 -26.78
C GLN A 264 -2.90 14.66 -26.91
N VAL A 265 -3.71 13.96 -26.12
CA VAL A 265 -5.14 14.24 -25.99
C VAL A 265 -5.45 14.53 -24.54
N THR A 266 -6.27 15.55 -24.28
CA THR A 266 -6.81 15.85 -22.96
C THR A 266 -8.33 15.79 -23.03
N GLY A 267 -8.91 14.90 -22.23
CA GLY A 267 -10.36 14.83 -22.04
C GLY A 267 -10.83 15.75 -20.93
N VAL A 268 -12.14 15.88 -20.77
CA VAL A 268 -12.75 16.53 -19.61
C VAL A 268 -14.10 15.88 -19.28
N ALA A 269 -14.37 15.67 -18.00
CA ALA A 269 -15.68 15.26 -17.48
C ALA A 269 -15.96 15.89 -16.12
N ALA A 270 -17.24 16.08 -15.82
CA ALA A 270 -17.71 16.52 -14.52
C ALA A 270 -17.93 15.29 -13.62
N SER A 271 -17.22 15.21 -12.50
CA SER A 271 -17.35 14.09 -11.57
C SER A 271 -16.79 14.42 -10.19
N PRO A 272 -17.35 13.87 -9.10
CA PRO A 272 -16.73 13.97 -7.79
C PRO A 272 -15.46 13.12 -7.69
N LEU A 273 -14.61 13.46 -6.72
CA LEU A 273 -13.28 12.87 -6.54
C LEU A 273 -13.28 11.72 -5.52
N ALA A 274 -14.24 10.81 -5.63
CA ALA A 274 -14.26 9.59 -4.82
C ALA A 274 -13.29 8.55 -5.39
N LEU A 275 -12.54 7.86 -4.52
CA LEU A 275 -11.57 6.83 -4.93
C LEU A 275 -12.19 5.70 -5.76
N SER A 276 -13.42 5.29 -5.42
CA SER A 276 -14.15 4.26 -6.18
C SER A 276 -14.43 4.69 -7.63
N ILE A 277 -14.80 5.96 -7.83
CA ILE A 277 -15.04 6.54 -9.16
C ILE A 277 -13.73 6.69 -9.94
N LEU A 278 -12.68 7.20 -9.28
CA LEU A 278 -11.35 7.32 -9.89
C LEU A 278 -10.79 5.94 -10.28
N ASP A 279 -11.06 4.90 -9.51
CA ASP A 279 -10.69 3.52 -9.86
C ASP A 279 -11.41 3.03 -11.13
N ASP A 280 -12.69 3.34 -11.32
CA ASP A 280 -13.43 3.04 -12.54
C ASP A 280 -12.90 3.81 -13.74
N PHE A 281 -12.70 5.13 -13.59
CA PHE A 281 -12.12 5.97 -14.62
C PHE A 281 -10.70 5.55 -14.99
N ARG A 282 -9.85 5.22 -14.02
CA ARG A 282 -8.50 4.75 -14.28
C ARG A 282 -8.50 3.49 -15.13
N ARG A 283 -9.36 2.51 -14.82
CA ARG A 283 -9.51 1.30 -15.65
C ARG A 283 -9.92 1.65 -17.08
N LEU A 284 -10.90 2.53 -17.22
CA LEU A 284 -11.38 2.99 -18.52
C LEU A 284 -10.28 3.68 -19.33
N TRP A 285 -9.58 4.64 -18.73
CA TRP A 285 -8.54 5.43 -19.39
C TRP A 285 -7.31 4.60 -19.76
N LEU A 286 -6.86 3.68 -18.89
CA LEU A 286 -5.76 2.77 -19.22
C LEU A 286 -6.10 1.90 -20.44
N ASN A 287 -7.32 1.37 -20.51
CA ASN A 287 -7.77 0.58 -21.66
C ASN A 287 -7.83 1.41 -22.95
N MET A 288 -8.42 2.61 -22.87
CA MET A 288 -8.49 3.54 -24.00
C MET A 288 -7.11 3.92 -24.54
N ALA A 289 -6.17 4.20 -23.64
CA ALA A 289 -4.79 4.53 -23.99
C ALA A 289 -4.11 3.36 -24.73
N ALA A 290 -4.23 2.15 -24.18
CA ALA A 290 -3.65 0.94 -24.76
C ALA A 290 -4.23 0.63 -26.15
N GLU A 291 -5.55 0.73 -26.32
CA GLU A 291 -6.22 0.53 -27.62
C GLU A 291 -5.80 1.57 -28.66
N ALA A 292 -5.56 2.80 -28.23
CA ALA A 292 -5.07 3.89 -29.09
C ALA A 292 -3.55 3.82 -29.38
N GLY A 293 -2.84 2.86 -28.78
CA GLY A 293 -1.39 2.73 -28.90
C GLY A 293 -0.61 3.86 -28.22
N GLY A 294 -1.21 4.54 -27.24
CA GLY A 294 -0.57 5.57 -26.43
C GLY A 294 -0.45 5.16 -24.95
N ARG A 295 -0.21 6.15 -24.09
CA ARG A 295 -0.13 5.96 -22.63
C ARG A 295 -1.02 6.96 -21.90
N TYR A 296 -1.66 6.50 -20.83
CA TYR A 296 -2.34 7.36 -19.88
C TYR A 296 -1.31 8.00 -18.93
N ASP A 297 -1.29 9.33 -18.85
CA ASP A 297 -0.27 10.06 -18.08
C ASP A 297 -0.74 10.39 -16.65
N GLY A 298 -2.06 10.54 -16.48
CA GLY A 298 -2.69 10.94 -15.23
C GLY A 298 -3.88 11.85 -15.49
N TRP A 299 -4.42 12.42 -14.43
CA TRP A 299 -5.51 13.39 -14.51
C TRP A 299 -5.20 14.59 -13.62
N SER A 300 -5.91 15.69 -13.88
CA SER A 300 -5.88 16.89 -13.04
C SER A 300 -7.29 17.42 -12.82
N ALA A 301 -7.49 18.16 -11.74
CA ALA A 301 -8.67 18.98 -11.51
C ALA A 301 -8.29 20.25 -10.75
N GLU A 302 -9.19 21.23 -10.72
CA GLU A 302 -9.06 22.42 -9.89
C GLU A 302 -9.62 22.16 -8.49
N VAL A 303 -9.05 22.82 -7.48
CA VAL A 303 -9.55 22.74 -6.10
C VAL A 303 -10.88 23.48 -5.96
N VAL A 304 -11.88 22.80 -5.41
CA VAL A 304 -13.19 23.30 -5.03
C VAL A 304 -13.24 23.41 -3.49
N PRO A 305 -13.10 24.63 -2.92
CA PRO A 305 -13.02 24.78 -1.47
C PRO A 305 -14.31 24.37 -0.75
N VAL A 306 -14.19 23.81 0.46
CA VAL A 306 -15.34 23.55 1.34
C VAL A 306 -16.06 24.87 1.68
N THR A 307 -17.19 25.16 1.04
CA THR A 307 -18.00 26.34 1.38
C THR A 307 -18.94 26.05 2.54
N GLY A 308 -18.65 26.62 3.72
CA GLY A 308 -19.58 26.88 4.83
C GLY A 308 -20.72 25.88 5.03
N ARG A 309 -20.44 24.65 5.48
CA ARG A 309 -21.46 23.84 6.17
C ARG A 309 -21.85 24.59 7.44
N ASN A 310 -23.12 24.99 7.54
CA ASN A 310 -23.69 25.54 8.77
C ASN A 310 -23.32 24.64 9.95
N ASN A 311 -22.63 25.20 10.94
CA ASN A 311 -22.27 24.55 12.19
C ASN A 311 -23.53 24.13 12.96
N ASN A 312 -24.11 22.97 12.62
CA ASN A 312 -25.03 22.28 13.49
C ASN A 312 -25.19 20.79 13.16
N THR A 313 -24.07 20.06 13.11
CA THR A 313 -23.96 18.66 13.54
C THR A 313 -22.48 18.33 13.58
N GLY A 314 -21.96 17.93 14.74
CA GLY A 314 -20.56 17.56 14.91
C GLY A 314 -20.21 16.34 14.06
N CYS A 315 -19.13 16.46 13.28
CA CYS A 315 -18.52 15.36 12.56
C CYS A 315 -17.12 15.14 13.16
N ASP A 316 -17.03 14.26 14.15
CA ASP A 316 -15.77 13.63 14.53
C ASP A 316 -15.41 12.61 13.44
N GLY A 317 -14.70 13.07 12.41
CA GLY A 317 -14.10 12.23 11.38
C GLY A 317 -12.60 12.11 11.61
N HIS A 318 -12.20 11.32 12.61
CA HIS A 318 -10.80 10.90 12.74
C HIS A 318 -10.50 9.93 11.60
N LEU A 319 -9.57 10.30 10.71
CA LEU A 319 -9.04 9.43 9.65
C LEU A 319 -8.35 8.23 10.28
N SER A 320 -9.16 7.23 10.59
CA SER A 320 -8.75 5.85 10.66
C SER A 320 -9.05 5.23 9.30
N GLY A 321 -8.10 4.45 8.76
CA GLY A 321 -8.34 3.70 7.54
C GLY A 321 -9.52 2.76 7.78
N VAL A 322 -10.64 3.05 7.11
CA VAL A 322 -11.81 2.17 7.11
C VAL A 322 -12.08 1.79 5.66
N ALA A 323 -12.20 0.48 5.44
CA ALA A 323 -12.80 -0.08 4.25
C ALA A 323 -14.16 0.58 4.03
N GLU A 324 -14.33 1.27 2.91
CA GLU A 324 -15.66 1.69 2.47
C GLU A 324 -16.44 0.45 2.04
N ASP A 325 -17.63 0.31 2.60
CA ASP A 325 -18.63 -0.69 2.25
C ASP A 325 -18.99 -0.56 0.76
N TYR A 326 -18.52 -1.50 -0.03
CA TYR A 326 -18.90 -1.66 -1.44
C TYR A 326 -20.10 -2.61 -1.51
N GLU A 327 -21.30 -2.07 -1.74
CA GLU A 327 -22.46 -2.86 -2.16
C GLU A 327 -22.29 -3.26 -3.65
N PRO A 328 -22.33 -4.56 -3.99
CA PRO A 328 -22.25 -4.98 -5.39
C PRO A 328 -23.51 -4.57 -6.15
N ALA A 329 -23.30 -4.07 -7.38
CA ALA A 329 -24.37 -3.76 -8.33
C ALA A 329 -25.29 -4.97 -8.55
N GLN A 330 -26.59 -4.77 -8.39
CA GLN A 330 -27.60 -5.79 -8.69
C GLN A 330 -27.61 -6.11 -10.19
N GLU A 331 -27.51 -7.39 -10.54
CA GLU A 331 -27.67 -7.86 -11.92
C GLU A 331 -29.05 -7.49 -12.48
N PRO A 332 -29.16 -7.08 -13.75
CA PRO A 332 -30.45 -6.86 -14.38
C PRO A 332 -31.19 -8.20 -14.56
N PRO A 333 -32.54 -8.19 -14.49
CA PRO A 333 -33.33 -9.41 -14.50
C PRO A 333 -33.17 -10.17 -15.83
N GLN A 334 -32.80 -11.45 -15.72
CA GLN A 334 -32.85 -12.38 -16.83
C GLN A 334 -34.29 -12.51 -17.32
N LYS A 335 -34.54 -12.15 -18.59
CA LYS A 335 -35.81 -12.42 -19.26
C LYS A 335 -35.94 -13.93 -19.51
N SER A 336 -36.99 -14.52 -18.94
CA SER A 336 -37.49 -15.87 -19.22
C SER A 336 -38.09 -15.98 -20.61
#